data_AF-A0A1J5KNH2-F1
#
_entry.id   AF-A0A1J5KNH2-F1
#
_cell.length_a   1.000
_cell.length_b   1.000
_cell.length_c   1.000
_cell.angle_alpha   90.00
_cell.angle_beta   90.00
_cell.angle_gamma   90.00
#
_symmetry.space_group_name_H-M   'P 1'
#
loop_
_entity.id
_entity.type
_entity.pdbx_description
1 polymer ?
#
loop_
_entity_poly.entity_id
_entity_poly.type
_entity_poly.pdbx_seq_one_letter_code
_entity_poly.pdbx_strand_id
1 'polypeptide(L)'
;MMTKETIEDIAKGLEALMKKYRRNAIPGDKERYDATKQAHTAIRKVIMTMEIKGDIRDIAPIKKGEKCGWTVTDMENNLKNYGA
;
A
#
# COMPACT_ATOMS: atom_id res chain seq x y z
N MET A 1 11.88 -1.95 -11.86
CA MET A 1 11.21 -3.24 -11.61
C MET A 1 11.14 -3.41 -10.11
N MET A 2 9.97 -3.70 -9.58
CA MET A 2 9.75 -3.86 -8.15
C MET A 2 9.64 -5.35 -7.82
N THR A 3 10.53 -5.84 -6.96
CA THR A 3 10.50 -7.24 -6.50
C THR A 3 9.47 -7.41 -5.40
N LYS A 4 8.97 -8.64 -5.22
CA LYS A 4 8.10 -9.00 -4.09
C LYS A 4 8.67 -8.57 -2.74
N GLU A 5 9.97 -8.81 -2.52
CA GLU A 5 10.66 -8.44 -1.29
C GLU A 5 10.56 -6.93 -1.01
N THR A 6 10.72 -6.10 -2.05
CA THR A 6 10.59 -4.63 -1.93
C THR A 6 9.17 -4.24 -1.50
N ILE A 7 8.15 -4.90 -2.05
CA ILE A 7 6.74 -4.64 -1.71
C ILE A 7 6.41 -5.14 -0.29
N GLU A 8 7.01 -6.25 0.14
CA GLU A 8 6.89 -6.73 1.52
C GLU A 8 7.52 -5.78 2.53
N ASP A 9 8.66 -5.16 2.19
CA ASP A 9 9.28 -4.16 3.04
C ASP A 9 8.44 -2.88 3.17
N ILE A 10 7.77 -2.46 2.08
CA ILE A 10 6.76 -1.40 2.15
C ILE A 10 5.64 -1.81 3.12
N ALA A 11 5.14 -3.05 3.04
CA ALA A 11 4.11 -3.54 3.95
C ALA A 11 4.55 -3.51 5.42
N LYS A 12 5.79 -3.92 5.73
CA LYS A 12 6.39 -3.83 7.08
C LYS A 12 6.51 -2.38 7.54
N GLY A 13 6.90 -1.46 6.65
CA GLY A 13 6.96 -0.02 6.94
C GLY A 13 5.59 0.55 7.34
N LEU A 14 4.53 0.17 6.61
CA LEU A 14 3.15 0.55 6.95
C LEU A 14 2.71 -0.02 8.30
N GLU A 15 3.09 -1.26 8.64
CA GLU A 15 2.80 -1.84 9.96
C GLU A 15 3.49 -1.06 11.09
N ALA A 16 4.74 -0.62 10.89
CA ALA A 16 5.44 0.22 11.84
C ALA A 16 4.75 1.58 12.03
N LEU A 17 4.27 2.19 10.94
CA LEU A 17 3.49 3.44 10.98
C LEU A 17 2.15 3.24 11.70
N MET A 18 1.43 2.15 11.44
CA MET A 18 0.20 1.83 12.17
C MET A 18 0.45 1.71 13.68
N LYS A 19 1.53 1.05 14.10
CA LYS A 19 1.92 0.96 15.52
C LYS A 19 2.22 2.34 16.12
N LYS A 20 2.87 3.23 15.35
CA LYS A 20 3.15 4.61 15.76
C LYS A 20 1.87 5.41 15.96
N TYR A 21 0.98 5.44 14.97
CA TYR A 21 -0.25 6.23 15.01
C TYR A 21 -1.30 5.68 15.96
N ARG A 22 -1.31 4.36 16.22
CA ARG A 22 -2.21 3.75 17.22
C ARG A 22 -2.03 4.35 18.62
N ARG A 23 -0.86 4.88 18.95
CA ARG A 23 -0.60 5.55 20.24
C ARG A 23 -1.42 6.84 20.40
N ASN A 24 -1.95 7.38 19.30
CA ASN A 24 -2.81 8.57 19.26
C ASN A 24 -2.26 9.73 20.10
N ALA A 25 -0.95 9.97 19.96
CA ALA A 25 -0.22 10.93 20.79
C ALA A 25 -0.36 12.36 20.25
N ILE A 26 -0.69 12.50 18.97
CA ILE A 26 -0.73 13.78 18.26
C ILE A 26 -2.09 13.91 17.54
N PRO A 27 -2.68 15.13 17.46
CA PRO A 27 -3.86 15.37 16.63
C PRO A 27 -3.67 14.88 15.19
N GLY A 28 -4.69 14.21 14.66
CA GLY A 28 -4.67 13.58 13.32
C GLY A 28 -4.08 12.18 13.26
N ASP A 29 -3.58 11.61 14.38
CA ASP A 29 -3.05 10.25 14.40
C ASP A 29 -4.13 9.19 14.05
N LYS A 30 -5.38 9.41 14.43
CA LYS A 30 -6.49 8.54 14.01
C LYS A 30 -6.65 8.51 12.49
N GLU A 31 -6.68 9.67 11.84
CA GLU A 31 -6.80 9.76 10.37
C GLU A 31 -5.60 9.13 9.67
N ARG A 32 -4.39 9.37 10.19
CA ARG A 32 -3.16 8.74 9.69
C ARG A 32 -3.18 7.23 9.86
N TYR A 33 -3.67 6.74 11.01
CA TYR A 33 -3.83 5.31 11.25
C TYR A 33 -4.79 4.69 10.24
N ASP A 34 -5.96 5.29 10.03
CA ASP A 34 -6.96 4.78 9.11
C ASP A 34 -6.45 4.80 7.66
N ALA A 35 -5.80 5.89 7.24
CA ALA A 35 -5.17 5.97 5.92
C ALA A 35 -4.06 4.92 5.73
N THR A 36 -3.22 4.72 6.75
CA THR A 36 -2.13 3.72 6.71
C THR A 36 -2.71 2.30 6.66
N LYS A 37 -3.78 2.03 7.42
CA LYS A 37 -4.47 0.74 7.43
C LYS A 37 -5.09 0.42 6.07
N GLN A 38 -5.69 1.41 5.41
CA GLN A 38 -6.22 1.25 4.05
C GLN A 38 -5.09 0.95 3.04
N ALA A 39 -4.01 1.72 3.09
CA ALA A 39 -2.83 1.49 2.24
C ALA A 39 -2.19 0.12 2.49
N HIS A 40 -2.13 -0.34 3.74
CA HIS A 40 -1.62 -1.67 4.11
C HIS A 40 -2.51 -2.80 3.59
N THR A 41 -3.83 -2.64 3.71
CA THR A 41 -4.78 -3.61 3.15
C THR A 41 -4.65 -3.68 1.63
N ALA A 42 -4.46 -2.55 0.96
CA ALA A 42 -4.24 -2.48 -0.47
C ALA A 42 -2.91 -3.12 -0.90
N ILE A 43 -1.80 -2.85 -0.19
CA ILE A 43 -0.49 -3.42 -0.54
C ILE A 43 -0.49 -4.95 -0.41
N ARG A 44 -1.21 -5.51 0.57
CA ARG A 44 -1.37 -6.97 0.70
C ARG A 44 -2.04 -7.61 -0.53
N LYS A 45 -2.97 -6.90 -1.19
CA LYS A 45 -3.58 -7.35 -2.45
C LYS A 45 -2.60 -7.28 -3.63
N VAL A 46 -1.68 -6.32 -3.61
CA VAL A 46 -0.60 -6.23 -4.60
C VAL A 46 0.33 -7.43 -4.45
N ILE A 47 0.79 -7.74 -3.24
CA ILE A 47 1.64 -8.92 -2.96
C ILE A 47 0.95 -10.19 -3.47
N MET A 48 -0.33 -10.40 -3.14
CA MET A 48 -1.09 -11.55 -3.63
C MET A 48 -1.20 -11.59 -5.16
N THR A 49 -1.27 -10.44 -5.81
CA THR A 49 -1.26 -10.39 -7.29
C THR A 49 0.12 -10.76 -7.84
N MET A 50 1.19 -10.35 -7.16
CA MET A 50 2.56 -10.72 -7.55
C MET A 50 2.81 -12.22 -7.40
N GLU A 51 2.20 -12.89 -6.41
CA GLU A 51 2.25 -14.36 -6.32
C GLU A 51 1.67 -15.06 -7.56
N ILE A 52 0.67 -14.45 -8.19
CA ILE A 52 -0.07 -15.05 -9.31
C ILE A 52 0.54 -14.66 -10.66
N LYS A 53 0.93 -13.39 -10.80
CA LYS A 53 1.33 -12.79 -12.09
C LYS A 53 2.84 -12.53 -12.21
N GLY A 54 3.59 -12.67 -11.13
CA GLY A 54 5.01 -12.30 -11.06
C GLY A 54 5.23 -10.83 -10.70
N ASP A 55 6.45 -10.35 -10.99
CA ASP A 55 6.87 -9.00 -10.61
C ASP A 55 6.07 -7.88 -11.30
N ILE A 56 6.16 -6.67 -10.73
CA ILE A 56 5.51 -5.47 -11.28
C ILE A 56 6.54 -4.47 -11.76
N ARG A 57 6.16 -3.63 -12.72
CA ARG A 57 7.05 -2.61 -13.27
C ARG A 57 7.24 -1.48 -12.28
N ASP A 58 6.13 -0.98 -11.75
CA ASP A 58 6.07 0.22 -10.91
C ASP A 58 4.84 0.22 -9.98
N ILE A 59 4.94 0.96 -8.88
CA ILE A 59 3.87 1.18 -7.91
C ILE A 59 3.93 2.58 -7.33
N ALA A 60 2.78 3.26 -7.25
CA ALA A 60 2.67 4.60 -6.69
C ALA A 60 1.50 4.68 -5.70
N PRO A 61 1.63 5.44 -4.59
CA PRO A 61 0.53 5.67 -3.68
C PRO A 61 -0.56 6.52 -4.35
N ILE A 62 -1.82 6.22 -4.05
CA ILE A 62 -2.97 6.99 -4.54
C ILE A 62 -3.94 7.34 -3.42
N LYS A 63 -4.56 8.52 -3.54
CA LYS A 63 -5.63 8.99 -2.67
C LYS A 63 -6.79 9.52 -3.50
N LYS A 64 -7.99 8.95 -3.32
CA LYS A 64 -9.24 9.42 -3.93
C LYS A 64 -10.24 9.75 -2.84
N GLY A 65 -10.34 11.03 -2.47
CA GLY A 65 -11.11 11.45 -1.30
C GLY A 65 -10.55 10.82 -0.01
N GLU A 66 -11.39 10.08 0.71
CA GLU A 66 -11.03 9.36 1.94
C GLU A 66 -10.38 7.99 1.69
N LYS A 67 -10.36 7.51 0.44
CA LYS A 67 -9.79 6.21 0.07
C LYS A 67 -8.30 6.35 -0.24
N CYS A 68 -7.49 5.55 0.44
CA CYS A 68 -6.04 5.46 0.24
C CYS A 68 -5.65 4.08 -0.29
N GLY A 69 -4.70 4.02 -1.23
CA GLY A 69 -4.34 2.79 -1.90
C GLY A 69 -3.07 2.89 -2.74
N TRP A 70 -2.97 2.01 -3.74
CA TRP A 70 -1.83 1.92 -4.64
C TRP A 70 -2.28 1.78 -6.09
N THR A 71 -1.63 2.52 -6.99
CA THR A 71 -1.66 2.25 -8.42
C THR A 71 -0.46 1.38 -8.76
N VAL A 72 -0.72 0.27 -9.43
CA VAL A 72 0.30 -0.68 -9.89
C VAL A 72 0.30 -0.69 -11.41
N THR A 73 1.49 -0.59 -12.00
CA THR A 73 1.73 -0.86 -13.41
C THR A 73 2.38 -2.22 -13.54
N ASP A 74 1.71 -3.16 -14.20
CA ASP A 74 2.27 -4.48 -14.46
C ASP A 74 3.30 -4.46 -15.59
N MET A 75 3.88 -5.62 -15.89
CA MET A 75 4.90 -5.78 -16.93
C MET A 75 4.36 -5.59 -18.36
N GLU A 76 3.04 -5.69 -18.55
CA GLU A 76 2.36 -5.44 -19.82
C GLU A 76 1.92 -3.97 -19.99
N ASN A 77 2.28 -3.11 -19.02
CA ASN A 77 1.86 -1.70 -18.92
C ASN A 77 0.38 -1.50 -18.61
N ASN A 78 -0.32 -2.52 -18.10
CA ASN A 78 -1.67 -2.34 -17.61
C ASN A 78 -1.62 -1.66 -16.24
N LEU A 79 -2.46 -0.64 -16.07
CA LEU A 79 -2.58 0.11 -14.83
C LEU A 79 -3.77 -0.40 -14.02
N LYS A 80 -3.53 -0.73 -12.74
CA LYS A 80 -4.57 -1.21 -11.82
C LYS A 80 -4.51 -0.52 -10.48
N ASN A 81 -5.66 -0.10 -9.98
CA ASN A 81 -5.81 0.56 -8.68
C ASN A 81 -6.26 -0.44 -7.60
N TYR A 82 -5.57 -0.42 -6.46
CA TYR A 82 -5.89 -1.20 -5.28
C TYR A 82 -6.26 -0.25 -4.16
N GLY A 83 -7.50 -0.31 -3.68
CA GLY A 83 -7.96 0.48 -2.53
C GLY A 83 -8.53 1.86 -2.83
N ALA A 84 -8.57 2.31 -4.10
CA ALA A 84 -9.16 3.60 -4.50
C ALA A 84 -10.04 3.53 -5.75
#